data_AF-A0A0E0PRF2-F1
#
_entry.id   AF-A0A0E0PRF2-F1
#
_cell.length_a   1.000
_cell.length_b   1.000
_cell.length_c   1.000
_cell.angle_alpha   90.00
_cell.angle_beta   90.00
_cell.angle_gamma   90.00
#
_symmetry.space_group_name_H-M   'P 1'
#
loop_
_entity.id
_entity.type
_entity.pdbx_description
1 polymer ?
#
loop_
_entity_poly.entity_id
_entity_poly.type
_entity_poly.pdbx_seq_one_letter_code
_entity_poly.pdbx_strand_id
1 'polypeptide(L)'
;MAASCHEVEVPGKPTETGTALLEAATGSIQGFGPVNQIHQHLCAFHFYADDMTRQVEAHHFCAHLNEDMRQCLIFDGPDAGARLIGVEYIVAEPLFLTLPDDEKPLWHTHEFEVKGGVLFMPGVPGVVERRDLERVCKTYGKTIHFWQVDRGDALPLGLPQIMMALTRDGQLRQELAKCVEEKFSVSFDKERENRAYMSGPDHGIHPLANAAGKGLKTDLREVDLPAMTTAHAGRVFT
;
A
#
# COMPACT_ATOMS: atom_id res chain seq x y z
N MET A 1 5.06 20.27 -6.89
CA MET A 1 5.57 19.30 -7.88
C MET A 1 5.26 17.92 -7.31
N ALA A 2 4.57 17.06 -8.06
CA ALA A 2 4.05 15.79 -7.54
C ALA A 2 5.15 14.71 -7.47
N ALA A 3 5.18 14.00 -6.35
CA ALA A 3 6.27 13.11 -5.96
C ALA A 3 6.50 11.89 -6.87
N SER A 4 5.55 11.47 -7.71
CA SER A 4 5.74 10.25 -8.52
C SER A 4 6.56 10.44 -9.80
N CYS A 5 6.92 11.68 -10.13
CA CYS A 5 7.79 12.00 -11.27
C CYS A 5 9.15 12.58 -10.79
N HIS A 6 9.51 12.39 -9.51
CA HIS A 6 10.81 12.74 -8.94
C HIS A 6 11.54 11.50 -8.42
N GLU A 7 12.61 11.13 -9.11
CA GLU A 7 13.49 10.04 -8.71
C GLU A 7 14.50 10.56 -7.68
N VAL A 8 14.42 10.05 -6.45
CA VAL A 8 15.46 10.27 -5.44
C VAL A 8 16.29 9.00 -5.38
N GLU A 9 17.55 9.12 -5.80
CA GLU A 9 18.49 8.01 -5.77
C GLU A 9 18.77 7.57 -4.33
N VAL A 10 18.76 6.26 -4.11
CA VAL A 10 19.14 5.67 -2.82
C VAL A 10 20.66 5.77 -2.67
N PRO A 11 21.18 6.40 -1.61
CA PRO A 11 22.60 6.64 -1.47
C PRO A 11 23.36 5.33 -1.22
N GLY A 12 24.52 5.19 -1.84
CA GLY A 12 25.37 4.01 -1.71
C GLY A 12 26.27 3.83 -2.92
N LYS A 13 27.14 2.83 -2.89
CA LYS A 13 27.83 2.38 -4.10
C LYS A 13 26.91 1.40 -4.85
N PRO A 14 26.95 1.36 -6.19
CA PRO A 14 26.29 0.30 -6.94
C PRO A 14 26.74 -1.08 -6.45
N THR A 15 25.87 -2.08 -6.60
CA THR A 15 26.21 -3.47 -6.30
C THR A 15 27.42 -3.89 -7.13
N GLU A 16 28.52 -4.24 -6.45
CA GLU A 16 29.76 -4.65 -7.11
C GLU A 16 29.57 -6.00 -7.82
N THR A 17 30.33 -6.24 -8.91
CA THR A 17 30.21 -7.46 -9.72
C THR A 17 30.35 -8.74 -8.90
N GLY A 18 31.21 -8.75 -7.89
CA GLY A 18 31.39 -9.89 -6.99
C GLY A 18 30.13 -10.21 -6.19
N THR A 19 29.46 -9.17 -5.66
CA THR A 19 28.20 -9.31 -4.93
C THR A 19 27.08 -9.77 -5.86
N ALA A 20 26.94 -9.16 -7.05
CA ALA A 20 25.92 -9.54 -8.02
C ALA A 20 26.06 -11.01 -8.46
N LEU A 21 27.29 -11.50 -8.66
CA LEU A 21 27.54 -12.91 -8.98
C LEU A 21 27.17 -13.84 -7.82
N LEU A 22 27.50 -13.46 -6.59
CA LEU A 22 27.13 -14.23 -5.38
C LEU A 22 25.62 -14.28 -5.19
N GLU A 23 24.92 -13.16 -5.38
CA GLU A 23 23.45 -13.06 -5.31
C GLU A 23 22.79 -13.95 -6.38
N ALA A 24 23.28 -13.92 -7.62
CA ALA A 24 22.79 -14.80 -8.68
C ALA A 24 23.00 -16.29 -8.35
N ALA A 25 24.16 -16.65 -7.81
CA ALA A 25 24.46 -18.03 -7.43
C ALA A 25 23.63 -18.51 -6.24
N THR A 26 23.47 -17.68 -5.21
CA THR A 26 22.66 -18.03 -4.04
C THR A 26 21.16 -18.04 -4.35
N GLY A 27 20.70 -17.14 -5.23
CA GLY A 27 19.32 -17.08 -5.70
C GLY A 27 18.91 -18.26 -6.58
N SER A 28 19.85 -18.93 -7.26
CA SER A 28 19.53 -20.17 -7.99
C SER A 28 19.43 -21.41 -7.09
N ILE A 29 19.98 -21.34 -5.87
CA ILE A 29 19.97 -22.43 -4.89
C ILE A 29 18.79 -22.32 -3.93
N GLN A 30 18.45 -21.10 -3.51
CA GLN A 30 17.39 -20.86 -2.54
C GLN A 30 15.99 -20.86 -3.16
N GLY A 31 14.99 -21.31 -2.40
CA GLY A 31 13.59 -21.24 -2.80
C GLY A 31 12.92 -19.95 -2.32
N PHE A 32 12.24 -19.24 -3.23
CA PHE A 32 11.50 -18.00 -2.93
C PHE A 32 9.99 -18.22 -2.83
N GLY A 33 9.57 -19.34 -2.22
CA GLY A 33 8.17 -19.79 -2.17
C GLY A 33 7.15 -18.68 -1.89
N PRO A 34 7.30 -17.89 -0.81
CA PRO A 34 6.36 -16.81 -0.49
C PRO A 34 6.27 -15.70 -1.54
N VAL A 35 7.42 -15.22 -2.06
CA VAL A 35 7.47 -14.15 -3.06
C VAL A 35 6.92 -14.64 -4.40
N ASN A 36 7.16 -15.91 -4.74
CA ASN A 36 6.64 -16.55 -5.95
C ASN A 36 5.10 -16.71 -5.96
N GLN A 37 4.39 -16.44 -4.85
CA GLN A 37 2.93 -16.40 -4.81
C GLN A 37 2.34 -15.04 -5.21
N ILE A 38 3.17 -14.00 -5.36
CA ILE A 38 2.72 -12.70 -5.86
C ILE A 38 2.24 -12.87 -7.30
N HIS A 39 0.98 -12.57 -7.53
CA HIS A 39 0.31 -12.80 -8.82
C HIS A 39 -0.46 -11.59 -9.35
N GLN A 40 -0.54 -10.52 -8.56
CA GLN A 40 -1.31 -9.33 -8.87
C GLN A 40 -0.49 -8.07 -8.66
N HIS A 41 -0.58 -7.16 -9.64
CA HIS A 41 -0.09 -5.80 -9.58
C HIS A 41 -1.26 -4.81 -9.64
N LEU A 42 -1.36 -3.93 -8.65
CA LEU A 42 -2.33 -2.82 -8.59
C LEU A 42 -1.58 -1.49 -8.51
N CYS A 43 -2.14 -0.44 -9.09
CA CYS A 43 -1.72 0.93 -8.91
C CYS A 43 -2.84 1.70 -8.21
N ALA A 44 -2.51 2.43 -7.15
CA ALA A 44 -3.45 3.22 -6.35
C ALA A 44 -2.73 4.47 -5.78
N PHE A 45 -3.43 5.26 -4.96
CA PHE A 45 -2.83 6.43 -4.30
C PHE A 45 -3.08 6.41 -2.80
N HIS A 46 -1.98 6.47 -2.05
CA HIS A 46 -2.01 6.49 -0.60
C HIS A 46 -1.84 7.90 -0.06
N PHE A 47 -2.56 8.16 1.02
CA PHE A 47 -2.59 9.40 1.77
C PHE A 47 -2.14 9.13 3.20
N TYR A 48 -1.39 10.04 3.81
CA TYR A 48 -1.02 9.88 5.21
C TYR A 48 -2.25 10.08 6.09
N ALA A 49 -2.50 9.15 7.02
CA ALA A 49 -3.70 9.20 7.84
C ALA A 49 -3.79 10.45 8.73
N ASP A 50 -2.68 11.14 9.03
CA ASP A 50 -2.65 12.41 9.75
C ASP A 50 -2.55 13.65 8.83
N ASP A 51 -2.26 13.47 7.54
CA ASP A 51 -2.13 14.54 6.55
C ASP A 51 -2.53 14.07 5.13
N MET A 52 -3.82 14.20 4.83
CA MET A 52 -4.38 13.86 3.51
C MET A 52 -3.96 14.81 2.38
N THR A 53 -3.09 15.79 2.61
CA THR A 53 -2.51 16.61 1.52
C THR A 53 -1.29 15.94 0.90
N ARG A 54 -0.66 15.02 1.63
CA ARG A 54 0.50 14.23 1.20
C ARG A 54 0.03 12.95 0.51
N GLN A 55 0.52 12.72 -0.72
CA GLN A 55 0.01 11.67 -1.61
C GLN A 55 1.17 10.95 -2.26
N VAL A 56 1.05 9.62 -2.34
CA VAL A 56 2.04 8.70 -2.89
C VAL A 56 1.36 7.81 -3.93
N GLU A 57 1.89 7.77 -5.16
CA GLU A 57 1.57 6.69 -6.12
C GLU A 57 2.11 5.38 -5.53
N ALA A 58 1.24 4.39 -5.37
CA ALA A 58 1.56 3.14 -4.69
C ALA A 58 1.28 1.96 -5.60
N HIS A 59 2.28 1.09 -5.75
CA HIS A 59 2.19 -0.13 -6.53
C HIS A 59 2.13 -1.33 -5.61
N HIS A 60 0.98 -1.99 -5.57
CA HIS A 60 0.78 -3.18 -4.75
C HIS A 60 1.14 -4.43 -5.55
N PHE A 61 1.96 -5.28 -4.96
CA PHE A 61 2.30 -6.61 -5.47
C PHE A 61 1.75 -7.63 -4.49
N CYS A 62 0.59 -8.20 -4.83
CA CYS A 62 -0.26 -8.94 -3.92
C CYS A 62 -0.22 -10.45 -4.15
N ALA A 63 -0.32 -11.18 -3.04
CA ALA A 63 -0.59 -12.61 -3.00
C ALA A 63 -1.86 -12.85 -2.16
N HIS A 64 -2.66 -13.84 -2.58
CA HIS A 64 -3.78 -14.31 -1.75
C HIS A 64 -3.28 -15.31 -0.71
N LEU A 65 -3.69 -15.15 0.54
CA LEU A 65 -3.56 -16.19 1.56
C LEU A 65 -4.76 -17.15 1.53
N ASN A 66 -5.93 -16.61 1.20
CA ASN A 66 -7.17 -17.32 0.91
C ASN A 66 -8.09 -16.39 0.09
N GLU A 67 -9.35 -16.78 -0.15
CA GLU A 67 -10.31 -15.96 -0.91
C GLU A 67 -10.62 -14.60 -0.27
N ASP A 68 -10.53 -14.51 1.06
CA ASP A 68 -10.96 -13.34 1.84
C ASP A 68 -9.81 -12.48 2.36
N MET A 69 -8.55 -12.91 2.18
CA MET A 69 -7.37 -12.22 2.69
C MET A 69 -6.24 -12.18 1.67
N ARG A 70 -5.80 -10.96 1.33
CA ARG A 70 -4.60 -10.69 0.52
C ARG A 70 -3.55 -9.98 1.38
N GLN A 71 -2.30 -10.17 1.02
CA GLN A 71 -1.18 -9.40 1.53
C GLN A 71 -0.36 -8.88 0.37
N CYS A 72 0.10 -7.63 0.47
CA CYS A 72 0.77 -6.93 -0.60
C CYS A 72 2.07 -6.32 -0.10
N LEU A 73 3.11 -6.43 -0.93
CA LEU A 73 4.27 -5.57 -0.86
C LEU A 73 3.96 -4.29 -1.64
N ILE A 74 4.30 -3.12 -1.09
CA ILE A 74 4.04 -1.84 -1.75
C ILE A 74 5.35 -1.21 -2.18
N PHE A 75 5.43 -0.85 -3.45
CA PHE A 75 6.54 -0.14 -4.05
C PHE A 75 6.13 1.26 -4.50
N ASP A 76 7.09 2.18 -4.61
CA ASP A 76 6.87 3.54 -5.13
C ASP A 76 6.95 3.65 -6.66
N GLY A 77 7.19 2.52 -7.34
CA GLY A 77 7.24 2.42 -8.79
C GLY A 77 6.94 1.00 -9.26
N PRO A 78 6.68 0.81 -10.57
CA PRO A 78 6.40 -0.51 -11.15
C PRO A 78 7.68 -1.24 -11.61
N ASP A 79 8.82 -0.55 -11.68
CA ASP A 79 10.05 -1.04 -12.28
C ASP A 79 10.95 -1.77 -11.26
N ALA A 80 11.92 -2.54 -11.76
CA ALA A 80 12.78 -3.38 -10.93
C ALA A 80 13.64 -2.63 -9.89
N GLY A 81 13.84 -1.31 -10.09
CA GLY A 81 14.57 -0.44 -9.15
C GLY A 81 13.69 0.24 -8.09
N ALA A 82 12.38 -0.03 -8.08
CA ALA A 82 11.45 0.61 -7.16
C ALA A 82 11.77 0.25 -5.70
N ARG A 83 11.52 1.22 -4.81
CA ARG A 83 11.77 1.07 -3.38
C ARG A 83 10.59 0.37 -2.74
N LEU A 84 10.86 -0.64 -1.90
CA LEU A 84 9.83 -1.20 -1.02
C LEU A 84 9.47 -0.14 0.04
N ILE A 85 8.28 0.43 -0.06
CA ILE A 85 7.83 1.53 0.81
C ILE A 85 6.84 1.08 1.88
N GLY A 86 6.18 -0.07 1.73
CA GLY A 86 5.11 -0.44 2.63
C GLY A 86 4.59 -1.86 2.47
N VAL A 87 3.60 -2.17 3.29
CA VAL A 87 2.77 -3.38 3.18
C VAL A 87 1.31 -3.01 3.30
N GLU A 88 0.47 -3.85 2.71
CA GLU A 88 -0.97 -3.78 2.91
C GLU A 88 -1.56 -5.16 3.13
N TYR A 89 -2.52 -5.21 4.05
CA TYR A 89 -3.41 -6.35 4.23
C TYR A 89 -4.79 -5.97 3.74
N ILE A 90 -5.34 -6.77 2.85
CA ILE A 90 -6.68 -6.56 2.29
C ILE A 90 -7.57 -7.68 2.80
N VAL A 91 -8.72 -7.33 3.37
CA VAL A 91 -9.71 -8.29 3.84
C VAL A 91 -11.08 -8.03 3.22
N ALA A 92 -11.82 -9.10 2.95
CA ALA A 92 -13.22 -9.01 2.56
C ALA A 92 -14.07 -8.42 3.71
N GLU A 93 -15.17 -7.75 3.35
CA GLU A 93 -16.09 -7.14 4.31
C GLU A 93 -16.49 -8.06 5.48
N PRO A 94 -16.81 -9.35 5.29
CA PRO A 94 -17.16 -10.23 6.42
C PRO A 94 -16.06 -10.32 7.48
N LEU A 95 -14.78 -10.37 7.07
CA LEU A 95 -13.65 -10.38 8.01
C LEU A 95 -13.47 -9.01 8.67
N PHE A 96 -13.57 -7.92 7.91
CA PHE A 96 -13.50 -6.57 8.46
C PHE A 96 -14.55 -6.34 9.58
N LEU A 97 -15.78 -6.83 9.39
CA LEU A 97 -16.85 -6.70 10.38
C LEU A 97 -16.57 -7.44 11.68
N THR A 98 -15.70 -8.45 11.67
CA THR A 98 -15.28 -9.18 12.89
C THR A 98 -14.15 -8.51 13.67
N LEU A 99 -13.52 -7.47 13.10
CA LEU A 99 -12.44 -6.76 13.78
C LEU A 99 -12.95 -6.03 15.02
N PRO A 100 -12.11 -5.87 16.06
CA PRO A 100 -12.36 -4.95 17.16
C PRO A 100 -12.63 -3.52 16.66
N ASP A 101 -13.51 -2.78 17.34
CA ASP A 101 -13.88 -1.42 16.92
C ASP A 101 -12.72 -0.43 17.00
N ASP A 102 -11.75 -0.65 17.87
CA ASP A 102 -10.51 0.15 17.98
C ASP A 102 -9.50 -0.15 16.86
N GLU A 103 -9.62 -1.31 16.20
CA GLU A 103 -8.78 -1.70 15.06
C GLU A 103 -9.32 -1.13 13.75
N LYS A 104 -10.64 -1.10 13.54
CA LYS A 104 -11.29 -0.65 12.29
C LYS A 104 -10.82 0.72 11.75
N PRO A 105 -10.52 1.74 12.58
CA PRO A 105 -9.99 3.03 12.11
C PRO A 105 -8.67 2.92 11.35
N LEU A 106 -7.90 1.85 11.54
CA LEU A 106 -6.64 1.62 10.84
C LEU A 106 -6.83 1.13 9.39
N TRP A 107 -8.08 0.87 9.00
CA TRP A 107 -8.43 0.32 7.69
C TRP A 107 -9.20 1.35 6.86
N HIS A 108 -8.98 1.35 5.56
CA HIS A 108 -9.75 2.14 4.59
C HIS A 108 -10.55 1.22 3.67
N THR A 109 -11.60 1.75 3.05
CA THR A 109 -12.35 1.03 2.02
C THR A 109 -11.75 1.28 0.63
N HIS A 110 -11.73 0.27 -0.22
CA HIS A 110 -11.31 0.44 -1.62
C HIS A 110 -12.45 0.92 -2.54
N GLU A 111 -13.69 1.01 -2.05
CA GLU A 111 -14.87 1.27 -2.88
C GLU A 111 -14.67 2.49 -3.79
N PHE A 112 -14.24 3.61 -3.21
CA PHE A 112 -14.13 4.86 -3.94
C PHE A 112 -13.01 4.82 -4.98
N GLU A 113 -11.86 4.24 -4.65
CA GLU A 113 -10.75 4.15 -5.59
C GLU A 113 -11.08 3.27 -6.80
N VAL A 114 -11.75 2.14 -6.55
CA VAL A 114 -12.17 1.21 -7.59
C VAL A 114 -13.22 1.84 -8.50
N LYS A 115 -14.33 2.32 -7.93
CA LYS A 115 -15.43 2.94 -8.69
C LYS A 115 -15.05 4.27 -9.30
N GLY A 116 -14.10 4.97 -8.69
CA GLY A 116 -13.51 6.20 -9.22
C GLY A 116 -12.59 5.98 -10.41
N GLY A 117 -12.29 4.73 -10.79
CA GLY A 117 -11.39 4.40 -11.88
C GLY A 117 -9.91 4.60 -11.55
N VAL A 118 -9.60 5.00 -10.32
CA VAL A 118 -8.27 5.44 -9.88
C VAL A 118 -7.38 4.26 -9.48
N LEU A 119 -7.96 3.23 -8.85
CA LEU A 119 -7.25 1.97 -8.59
C LEU A 119 -7.41 1.05 -9.80
N PHE A 120 -6.31 0.62 -10.40
CA PHE A 120 -6.32 -0.19 -11.62
C PHE A 120 -5.20 -1.24 -11.64
N MET A 121 -5.30 -2.19 -12.57
CA MET A 121 -4.30 -3.25 -12.80
C MET A 121 -3.48 -2.94 -14.07
N PRO A 122 -2.22 -2.46 -13.96
CA PRO A 122 -1.39 -2.14 -15.11
C PRO A 122 -1.24 -3.31 -16.09
N GLY A 123 -1.44 -3.04 -17.39
CA GLY A 123 -1.28 -4.03 -18.46
C GLY A 123 -2.36 -5.11 -18.55
N VAL A 124 -3.34 -5.15 -17.63
CA VAL A 124 -4.43 -6.13 -17.65
C VAL A 124 -5.59 -5.60 -18.51
N PRO A 125 -6.15 -6.39 -19.44
CA PRO A 125 -7.30 -5.96 -20.23
C PRO A 125 -8.50 -5.65 -19.34
N GLY A 126 -9.18 -4.52 -19.58
CA GLY A 126 -10.26 -4.04 -18.70
C GLY A 126 -11.40 -5.04 -18.43
N VAL A 127 -11.71 -5.94 -19.36
CA VAL A 127 -12.73 -7.00 -19.11
C VAL A 127 -12.29 -8.03 -18.06
N VAL A 128 -10.98 -8.29 -17.96
CA VAL A 128 -10.40 -9.21 -16.98
C VAL A 128 -10.21 -8.48 -15.67
N GLU A 129 -9.63 -7.29 -15.71
CA GLU A 129 -9.43 -6.42 -14.55
C GLU A 129 -10.73 -6.21 -13.76
N ARG A 130 -11.82 -5.83 -14.44
CA ARG A 130 -13.11 -5.55 -13.78
C ARG A 130 -13.66 -6.72 -12.95
N ARG A 131 -13.36 -7.98 -13.32
CA ARG A 131 -13.79 -9.14 -12.54
C ARG A 131 -13.09 -9.24 -11.19
N ASP A 132 -11.81 -8.88 -11.12
CA ASP A 132 -11.11 -8.82 -9.83
C ASP A 132 -11.54 -7.57 -9.05
N LEU A 133 -11.65 -6.43 -9.74
CA LEU A 133 -12.04 -5.17 -9.10
C LEU A 133 -13.46 -5.18 -8.52
N GLU A 134 -14.39 -5.95 -9.08
CA GLU A 134 -15.71 -6.21 -8.46
C GLU A 134 -15.57 -6.79 -7.04
N ARG A 135 -14.55 -7.61 -6.79
CA ARG A 135 -14.25 -8.14 -5.46
C ARG A 135 -13.54 -7.09 -4.61
N VAL A 136 -12.50 -6.45 -5.15
CA VAL A 136 -11.72 -5.40 -4.46
C VAL A 136 -12.61 -4.24 -4.01
N CYS A 137 -13.63 -3.88 -4.79
CA CYS A 137 -14.58 -2.82 -4.46
C CYS A 137 -15.30 -3.06 -3.11
N LYS A 138 -15.34 -4.31 -2.62
CA LYS A 138 -15.99 -4.72 -1.38
C LYS A 138 -15.00 -4.98 -0.23
N THR A 139 -13.72 -4.70 -0.39
CA THR A 139 -12.70 -5.01 0.61
C THR A 139 -12.27 -3.77 1.40
N TYR A 140 -11.58 -4.03 2.51
CA TYR A 140 -10.93 -3.05 3.35
C TYR A 140 -9.43 -3.31 3.41
N GLY A 141 -8.63 -2.25 3.36
CA GLY A 141 -7.16 -2.28 3.35
C GLY A 141 -6.56 -1.66 4.61
N LYS A 142 -5.61 -2.34 5.25
CA LYS A 142 -4.73 -1.76 6.29
C LYS A 142 -3.36 -1.58 5.70
N THR A 143 -3.01 -0.32 5.46
CA THR A 143 -1.77 0.05 4.78
C THR A 143 -0.82 0.76 5.70
N ILE A 144 0.44 0.31 5.68
CA ILE A 144 1.52 0.89 6.47
C ILE A 144 2.68 1.20 5.55
N HIS A 145 3.10 2.47 5.51
CA HIS A 145 4.33 2.89 4.84
C HIS A 145 5.48 3.05 5.84
N PHE A 146 6.64 2.51 5.49
CA PHE A 146 7.91 2.61 6.22
C PHE A 146 8.86 3.65 5.61
N TRP A 147 8.60 4.07 4.37
CA TRP A 147 9.44 5.05 3.67
C TRP A 147 8.60 6.21 3.15
N GLN A 148 8.93 7.42 3.62
CA GLN A 148 8.23 8.66 3.24
C GLN A 148 8.82 9.30 1.98
N VAL A 149 8.67 8.62 0.84
CA VAL A 149 9.24 9.02 -0.45
C VAL A 149 8.73 10.38 -0.95
N ASP A 150 7.52 10.79 -0.57
CA ASP A 150 6.94 12.09 -0.94
C ASP A 150 7.69 13.29 -0.35
N ARG A 151 8.43 13.10 0.75
CA ARG A 151 9.31 14.13 1.33
C ARG A 151 10.64 14.25 0.61
N GLY A 152 10.93 13.34 -0.32
CA GLY A 152 12.24 13.22 -0.95
C GLY A 152 13.27 12.51 -0.06
N ASP A 153 12.83 11.76 0.95
CA ASP A 153 13.74 11.02 1.83
C ASP A 153 14.47 9.93 1.02
N ALA A 154 15.81 9.96 1.04
CA ALA A 154 16.65 9.03 0.28
C ALA A 154 16.86 7.67 0.98
N LEU A 155 16.39 7.53 2.22
CA LEU A 155 16.38 6.31 3.03
C LEU A 155 15.04 6.22 3.79
N PRO A 156 14.62 5.04 4.29
CA PRO A 156 13.38 4.87 5.04
C PRO A 156 13.49 5.46 6.47
N LEU A 157 13.33 6.78 6.58
CA LEU A 157 13.45 7.52 7.84
C LEU A 157 12.10 7.69 8.55
N GLY A 158 12.14 7.70 9.89
CA GLY A 158 10.99 8.00 10.74
C GLY A 158 10.17 6.76 11.14
N LEU A 159 9.01 7.02 11.75
CA LEU A 159 8.11 5.97 12.22
C LEU A 159 7.24 5.43 11.07
N PRO A 160 6.77 4.18 11.14
CA PRO A 160 5.75 3.67 10.23
C PRO A 160 4.49 4.54 10.26
N GLN A 161 3.94 4.83 9.08
CA GLN A 161 2.78 5.68 8.90
C GLN A 161 1.58 4.83 8.45
N ILE A 162 0.44 5.02 9.10
CA ILE A 162 -0.83 4.48 8.61
C ILE A 162 -1.24 5.28 7.38
N MET A 163 -1.64 4.58 6.33
CA MET A 163 -2.08 5.19 5.08
C MET A 163 -3.58 4.98 4.88
N MET A 164 -4.19 5.97 4.24
CA MET A 164 -5.59 6.00 3.84
C MET A 164 -5.70 6.10 2.32
N ALA A 165 -6.89 5.81 1.82
CA ALA A 165 -7.25 5.89 0.41
C ALA A 165 -8.11 7.11 0.08
N LEU A 166 -8.44 7.27 -1.20
CA LEU A 166 -9.51 8.17 -1.61
C LEU A 166 -10.86 7.75 -1.02
N THR A 167 -11.67 8.75 -0.68
CA THR A 167 -13.02 8.59 -0.12
C THR A 167 -14.06 9.48 -0.80
N ARG A 168 -13.61 10.47 -1.59
CA ARG A 168 -14.46 11.42 -2.32
C ARG A 168 -13.69 12.10 -3.45
N ASP A 169 -14.45 12.73 -4.34
CA ASP A 169 -13.91 13.54 -5.43
C ASP A 169 -13.08 14.73 -4.93
N GLY A 170 -12.12 15.16 -5.74
CA GLY A 170 -11.27 16.32 -5.46
C GLY A 170 -10.13 16.08 -4.47
N GLN A 171 -9.90 14.85 -4.00
CA GLN A 171 -8.76 14.54 -3.13
C GLN A 171 -7.45 14.33 -3.91
N LEU A 172 -7.49 13.68 -5.08
CA LEU A 172 -6.28 13.42 -5.88
C LEU A 172 -5.75 14.71 -6.53
N ARG A 173 -4.45 14.96 -6.39
CA ARG A 173 -3.80 16.07 -7.10
C ARG A 173 -3.82 15.83 -8.61
N GLN A 174 -4.28 16.84 -9.35
CA GLN A 174 -4.53 16.72 -10.79
C GLN A 174 -3.26 16.46 -11.60
N GLU A 175 -2.14 17.05 -11.19
CA GLU A 175 -0.85 16.80 -11.84
C GLU A 175 -0.33 15.38 -11.60
N LEU A 176 -0.64 14.80 -10.43
CA LEU A 176 -0.29 13.41 -10.12
C LEU A 176 -1.17 12.44 -10.92
N ALA A 177 -2.48 12.70 -10.99
CA ALA A 177 -3.41 11.92 -11.81
C ALA A 177 -2.96 11.87 -13.27
N LYS A 178 -2.65 13.03 -13.86
CA LYS A 178 -2.16 13.12 -15.25
C LYS A 178 -0.84 12.38 -15.49
N CYS A 179 0.13 12.50 -14.57
CA CYS A 179 1.41 11.78 -14.69
C CYS A 179 1.16 10.26 -14.77
N VAL A 180 0.24 9.71 -13.97
CA VAL A 180 -0.10 8.28 -13.98
C VAL A 180 -0.94 7.87 -15.19
N GLU A 181 -1.95 8.66 -15.57
CA GLU A 181 -2.76 8.40 -16.77
C GLU A 181 -1.88 8.34 -18.03
N GLU A 182 -0.94 9.28 -18.19
CA GLU A 182 0.03 9.29 -19.29
C GLU A 182 0.98 8.09 -19.22
N LYS A 183 1.57 7.83 -18.05
CA LYS A 183 2.52 6.73 -17.83
C LYS A 183 1.93 5.36 -18.16
N PHE A 184 0.68 5.11 -17.82
CA PHE A 184 0.02 3.82 -18.03
C PHE A 184 -0.97 3.80 -19.21
N SER A 185 -1.12 4.92 -19.92
CA SER A 185 -2.10 5.07 -21.00
C SER A 185 -3.52 4.68 -20.58
N VAL A 186 -3.93 5.09 -19.38
CA VAL A 186 -5.24 4.84 -18.78
C VAL A 186 -6.02 6.16 -18.67
N SER A 187 -7.35 6.08 -18.63
CA SER A 187 -8.22 7.23 -18.32
C SER A 187 -9.09 6.89 -17.12
N PHE A 188 -8.89 7.60 -16.01
CA PHE A 188 -9.65 7.38 -14.78
C PHE A 188 -11.13 7.69 -14.96
N ASP A 189 -11.48 8.75 -15.68
CA ASP A 189 -12.87 9.08 -15.99
C ASP A 189 -13.56 7.99 -16.81
N LYS A 190 -12.88 7.46 -17.83
CA LYS A 190 -13.41 6.35 -18.62
C LYS A 190 -13.56 5.08 -17.79
N GLU A 191 -12.60 4.78 -16.91
CA GLU A 191 -12.69 3.64 -16.02
C GLU A 191 -13.79 3.81 -14.97
N ARG A 192 -14.02 5.02 -14.46
CA ARG A 192 -15.17 5.35 -13.62
C ARG A 192 -16.49 5.06 -14.33
N GLU A 193 -16.64 5.50 -15.58
CA GLU A 193 -17.83 5.20 -16.40
C GLU A 193 -18.02 3.69 -16.59
N ASN A 194 -16.93 2.98 -16.94
CA ASN A 194 -16.94 1.53 -17.14
C ASN A 194 -17.31 0.76 -15.86
N ARG A 195 -17.07 1.34 -14.67
CA ARG A 195 -17.23 0.70 -13.36
C ARG A 195 -18.42 1.22 -12.57
N ALA A 196 -19.24 2.10 -13.17
CA ALA A 196 -20.41 2.69 -12.53
C ALA A 196 -21.44 1.65 -12.04
N TYR A 197 -21.41 0.44 -12.59
CA TYR A 197 -22.29 -0.67 -12.21
C TYR A 197 -21.81 -1.45 -10.97
N MET A 198 -20.56 -1.28 -10.54
CA MET A 198 -19.99 -1.99 -9.39
C MET A 198 -20.59 -1.48 -8.06
N SER A 199 -20.80 -2.40 -7.11
CA SER A 199 -21.19 -2.07 -5.75
C SER A 199 -20.01 -2.16 -4.78
N GLY A 200 -20.02 -1.29 -3.78
CA GLY A 200 -19.12 -1.37 -2.63
C GLY A 200 -19.52 -2.48 -1.65
N PRO A 201 -19.04 -2.39 -0.40
CA PRO A 201 -19.44 -3.29 0.69
C PRO A 201 -20.96 -3.39 0.80
N ASP A 202 -21.48 -4.59 1.09
CA ASP A 202 -22.90 -4.91 1.10
C ASP A 202 -23.66 -4.19 2.22
N HIS A 203 -22.98 -3.81 3.32
CA HIS A 203 -23.55 -3.02 4.42
C HIS A 203 -23.26 -1.52 4.29
N GLY A 204 -22.70 -1.10 3.15
CA GLY A 204 -22.14 0.24 2.96
C GLY A 204 -20.81 0.43 3.68
N ILE A 205 -20.20 1.60 3.49
CA ILE A 205 -18.93 1.94 4.13
C ILE A 205 -19.14 2.02 5.65
N HIS A 206 -18.43 1.18 6.39
CA HIS A 206 -18.53 1.15 7.84
C HIS A 206 -18.03 2.47 8.46
N PRO A 207 -18.74 3.08 9.43
CA PRO A 207 -18.42 4.41 9.96
C PRO A 207 -17.08 4.49 10.72
N LEU A 208 -16.57 3.34 11.19
CA LEU A 208 -15.25 3.26 11.84
C LEU A 208 -14.09 3.04 10.86
N ALA A 209 -14.35 2.74 9.58
CA ALA A 209 -13.28 2.71 8.57
C ALA A 209 -12.82 4.14 8.23
N ASN A 210 -11.78 4.25 7.39
CA ASN A 210 -11.24 5.53 6.93
C ASN A 210 -10.91 6.46 8.11
N ALA A 211 -10.18 5.94 9.10
CA ALA A 211 -9.81 6.66 10.32
C ALA A 211 -11.00 7.18 11.16
N ALA A 212 -12.22 6.67 10.94
CA ALA A 212 -13.45 7.22 11.51
C ALA A 212 -13.59 8.74 11.27
N GLY A 213 -13.07 9.24 10.15
CA GLY A 213 -13.08 10.65 9.77
C GLY A 213 -12.12 11.55 10.55
N LYS A 214 -11.13 10.98 11.26
CA LYS A 214 -10.11 11.72 12.03
C LYS A 214 -8.71 11.54 11.44
N GLY A 215 -7.76 12.33 11.93
CA GLY A 215 -6.35 12.10 11.65
C GLY A 215 -5.76 11.04 12.59
N LEU A 216 -4.97 10.10 12.07
CA LEU A 216 -4.25 9.09 12.88
C LEU A 216 -2.74 9.26 12.72
N LYS A 217 -2.07 9.48 13.85
CA LYS A 217 -0.61 9.69 13.89
C LYS A 217 0.06 8.66 14.78
N THR A 218 1.08 8.00 14.26
CA THR A 218 1.95 7.13 15.04
C THR A 218 2.82 7.99 15.97
N ASP A 219 2.82 7.65 17.26
CA ASP A 219 3.60 8.33 18.30
C ASP A 219 4.53 7.33 18.99
N LEU A 220 5.82 7.66 19.07
CA LEU A 220 6.81 6.83 19.75
C LEU A 220 6.83 7.20 21.23
N ARG A 221 6.73 6.20 22.11
CA ARG A 221 6.79 6.40 23.56
C ARG A 221 7.72 5.39 24.19
N GLU A 222 8.50 5.85 25.16
CA GLU A 222 9.26 4.98 26.03
C GLU A 222 8.29 4.21 26.93
N VAL A 223 8.56 2.92 27.12
CA VAL A 223 7.82 2.05 28.03
C VAL A 223 8.81 1.28 28.88
N ASP A 224 8.45 1.02 30.13
CA ASP A 224 9.21 0.12 30.97
C ASP A 224 9.13 -1.30 30.41
N LEU A 225 10.29 -1.90 30.14
CA LEU A 225 10.33 -3.31 29.79
C LEU A 225 9.94 -4.13 31.02
N PRO A 226 9.00 -5.08 30.92
CA PRO A 226 8.70 -6.00 32.00
C PRO A 226 10.01 -6.66 32.47
N ALA A 227 10.29 -6.62 33.77
CA ALA A 227 11.50 -7.21 34.32
C ALA A 227 11.58 -8.68 33.92
N MET A 228 12.62 -9.07 33.17
CA MET A 228 12.94 -10.49 33.04
C MET A 228 13.31 -10.99 34.44
N THR A 229 12.68 -12.05 34.92
CA THR A 229 12.86 -12.63 36.26
C THR A 229 14.23 -13.30 36.46
N THR A 230 15.31 -12.79 35.86
CA THR A 230 16.67 -13.26 36.05
C THR A 230 17.59 -12.09 36.38
N ALA A 231 18.34 -12.25 37.48
CA ALA A 231 19.10 -11.23 38.20
C ALA A 231 20.34 -10.67 37.46
N HIS A 232 20.36 -10.69 36.13
CA HIS A 232 21.42 -10.12 35.31
C HIS A 232 20.82 -9.36 34.13
N ALA A 233 20.00 -8.35 34.41
CA ALA A 233 19.57 -7.37 33.42
C ALA A 233 20.73 -6.41 33.12
N GLY A 234 21.76 -6.91 32.44
CA GLY A 234 22.54 -6.06 31.56
C GLY A 234 21.56 -5.43 30.56
N ARG A 235 21.75 -4.14 30.26
CA ARG A 235 21.02 -3.43 29.22
C ARG A 235 20.85 -4.34 28.00
N VAL A 236 19.60 -4.70 27.68
CA VAL A 236 19.26 -5.68 26.63
C VAL A 236 19.75 -5.23 25.24
N PHE A 237 20.06 -3.94 25.09
CA PHE A 237 20.67 -3.37 23.89
C PHE A 237 21.91 -2.56 24.31
N THR A 238 23.09 -3.16 24.19
CA THR A 238 24.39 -2.45 24.11
C THR A 238 25.10 -2.90 22.87
#